data_AF-A0A2R6MYE3-F1
#
_entry.id   AF-A0A2R6MYE3-F1
#
_cell.length_a   1.000
_cell.length_b   1.000
_cell.length_c   1.000
_cell.angle_alpha   90.00
_cell.angle_beta   90.00
_cell.angle_gamma   90.00
#
_symmetry.space_group_name_H-M   'P 1'
#
loop_
_entity.id
_entity.type
_entity.pdbx_description
1 polymer ?
#
loop_
_entity_poly.entity_id
_entity_poly.type
_entity_poly.pdbx_seq_one_letter_code
_entity_poly.pdbx_strand_id
1 'polypeptide(L)'
;MHRRALLAGLSTALTASLAGCGGDGNGDGDGGGEESGTPESESGTPTPAETETPTETATPADAETPTETPTPASADGETSFTHDVGETFTVGEEGKQVTYRIIELTRADQIGSEVNFSEADGTYLIVTLEVTNPRSEAVEFPRLNFRLLTDDGAWQRFDREPSQKVNSDDRIDVEHIGDATIEPGTSALGTVVFDVDPEKSQRLWITPTGEAEMPEHFVPVGDLSEIEELGGY
;
A
#
# COMPACT_ATOMS: atom_id res chain seq x y z
N MET A 1 -15.65 -3.46 -29.84
CA MET A 1 -16.51 -2.39 -29.26
C MET A 1 -15.65 -1.13 -29.07
N HIS A 2 -16.23 0.07 -28.96
CA HIS A 2 -15.47 1.32 -29.04
C HIS A 2 -14.63 1.61 -27.78
N ARG A 3 -13.35 1.94 -27.95
CA ARG A 3 -12.47 2.47 -26.89
C ARG A 3 -12.50 4.00 -26.88
N ARG A 4 -13.17 4.58 -25.89
CA ARG A 4 -13.23 6.01 -25.45
C ARG A 4 -13.79 5.97 -24.02
N ALA A 5 -13.43 6.78 -23.03
CA ALA A 5 -12.34 7.75 -22.83
C ALA A 5 -12.00 7.68 -21.30
N LEU A 6 -11.22 8.53 -20.63
CA LEU A 6 -10.71 9.88 -20.88
C LEU A 6 -9.32 10.03 -20.20
N LEU A 7 -8.56 11.06 -20.55
CA LEU A 7 -7.41 11.54 -19.77
C LEU A 7 -7.62 13.03 -19.47
N ALA A 8 -7.82 13.34 -18.20
CA ALA A 8 -7.66 14.66 -17.61
C ALA A 8 -6.85 14.44 -16.33
N GLY A 9 -5.73 15.09 -16.08
CA GLY A 9 -5.32 16.40 -16.59
C GLY A 9 -5.27 17.39 -15.45
N LEU A 10 -4.45 17.10 -14.43
CA LEU A 10 -4.20 17.98 -13.31
C LEU A 10 -2.69 18.17 -13.11
N SER A 11 -2.18 19.31 -13.58
CA SER A 11 -0.78 19.67 -13.45
C SER A 11 -0.54 20.39 -12.11
N THR A 12 -0.16 19.65 -11.06
CA THR A 12 0.15 20.24 -9.77
C THR A 12 1.59 20.79 -9.76
N ALA A 13 1.75 22.06 -10.11
CA ALA A 13 3.02 22.76 -9.97
C ALA A 13 3.27 23.13 -8.49
N LEU A 14 4.10 22.35 -7.80
CA LEU A 14 4.44 22.56 -6.39
C LEU A 14 5.91 22.99 -6.25
N THR A 15 6.18 24.26 -6.52
CA THR A 15 7.50 24.88 -6.28
C THR A 15 7.65 25.28 -4.82
N ALA A 16 8.21 24.40 -3.99
CA ALA A 16 8.59 24.68 -2.62
C ALA A 16 10.12 24.90 -2.50
N SER A 17 10.55 26.15 -2.70
CA SER A 17 11.95 26.54 -2.58
C SER A 17 12.35 26.79 -1.12
N LEU A 18 13.14 25.90 -0.52
CA LEU A 18 13.77 26.13 0.79
C LEU A 18 15.28 25.90 0.71
N ALA A 19 16.01 26.97 0.41
CA ALA A 19 17.47 27.03 0.52
C ALA A 19 17.86 28.39 1.10
N GLY A 20 18.58 28.41 2.23
CA GLY A 20 19.08 29.67 2.80
C GLY A 20 19.34 29.66 4.31
N CYS A 21 20.43 29.04 4.75
CA CYS A 21 21.13 29.46 5.97
C CYS A 21 22.63 29.20 5.82
N GLY A 22 23.32 30.14 5.17
CA GLY A 22 24.77 30.17 5.00
C GLY A 22 25.21 31.63 5.00
N GLY A 23 25.96 32.03 6.03
CA GLY A 23 26.17 33.43 6.37
C GLY A 23 27.24 34.17 5.56
N ASP A 24 26.87 35.39 5.18
CA ASP A 24 27.68 36.62 5.25
C ASP A 24 29.11 36.63 4.66
N GLY A 25 29.18 36.99 3.38
CA GLY A 25 30.37 37.53 2.72
C GLY A 25 30.24 39.05 2.50
N ASN A 26 31.29 39.79 2.88
CA ASN A 26 31.38 41.25 2.85
C ASN A 26 31.20 41.88 1.45
N GLY A 27 30.43 42.97 1.32
CA GLY A 27 30.31 43.71 0.06
C GLY A 27 29.59 45.06 0.15
N ASP A 28 30.35 46.13 0.36
CA ASP A 28 29.89 47.51 0.17
C ASP A 28 29.47 47.76 -1.29
N GLY A 29 28.30 48.37 -1.49
CA GLY A 29 27.73 48.64 -2.82
C GLY A 29 26.84 49.88 -2.82
N ASP A 30 27.44 51.03 -3.15
CA ASP A 30 26.79 52.33 -3.29
C ASP A 30 25.99 52.47 -4.61
N GLY A 31 24.99 53.36 -4.60
CA GLY A 31 24.12 53.68 -5.76
C GLY A 31 22.67 53.22 -5.56
N GLY A 32 21.63 54.06 -5.63
CA GLY A 32 21.57 55.42 -6.19
C GLY A 32 20.70 55.39 -7.45
N GLY A 33 19.40 55.63 -7.28
CA GLY A 33 18.42 55.53 -8.36
C GLY A 33 16.99 55.73 -7.87
N GLU A 34 16.57 57.00 -7.79
CA GLU A 34 15.16 57.38 -7.67
C GLU A 34 14.43 56.97 -8.96
N GLU A 35 13.25 56.35 -8.90
CA GLU A 35 12.13 56.65 -9.80
C GLU A 35 10.80 56.49 -9.07
N SER A 36 9.86 57.41 -9.35
CA SER A 36 8.60 57.58 -8.62
C SER A 36 7.43 56.99 -9.41
N GLY A 37 6.57 56.20 -8.75
CA GLY A 37 5.43 55.53 -9.40
C GLY A 37 4.30 55.18 -8.43
N THR A 38 3.27 56.02 -8.38
CA THR A 38 1.97 55.84 -7.70
C THR A 38 1.02 56.77 -8.46
N PRO A 39 -0.23 56.40 -8.86
CA PRO A 39 -1.22 55.56 -8.16
C PRO A 39 -1.63 54.34 -9.05
N GLU A 40 -2.71 53.54 -8.88
CA GLU A 40 -4.13 53.83 -8.59
C GLU A 40 -4.82 52.71 -7.79
N SER A 41 -5.87 53.10 -7.06
CA SER A 41 -6.65 52.25 -6.15
C SER A 41 -8.07 52.14 -6.68
N GLU A 42 -8.40 51.04 -7.36
CA GLU A 42 -9.75 50.79 -7.87
C GLU A 42 -10.62 50.10 -6.80
N SER A 43 -11.50 50.88 -6.19
CA SER A 43 -12.46 50.43 -5.19
C SER A 43 -13.62 49.68 -5.84
N GLY A 44 -13.46 48.36 -6.02
CA GLY A 44 -14.54 47.47 -6.46
C GLY A 44 -15.64 47.34 -5.40
N THR A 45 -16.86 47.76 -5.73
CA THR A 45 -18.03 47.58 -4.85
C THR A 45 -18.48 46.10 -4.86
N PRO A 46 -18.63 45.43 -3.71
CA PRO A 46 -19.12 44.05 -3.68
C PRO A 46 -20.61 44.00 -4.01
N THR A 47 -20.96 43.30 -5.10
CA THR A 47 -22.34 42.91 -5.41
C THR A 47 -22.84 41.91 -4.36
N PRO A 48 -24.06 42.08 -3.81
CA PRO A 48 -24.63 41.09 -2.91
C PRO A 48 -24.90 39.78 -3.68
N ALA A 49 -24.26 38.69 -3.26
CA ALA A 49 -24.52 37.36 -3.78
C ALA A 49 -25.88 36.85 -3.28
N GLU A 50 -26.64 36.17 -4.15
CA GLU A 50 -27.96 35.67 -3.79
C GLU A 50 -27.87 34.55 -2.75
N THR A 51 -28.81 34.56 -1.81
CA THR A 51 -28.90 33.54 -0.75
C THR A 51 -29.61 32.32 -1.31
N GLU A 52 -28.87 31.25 -1.59
CA GLU A 52 -29.46 30.01 -2.06
C GLU A 52 -30.36 29.37 -0.98
N THR A 53 -31.43 28.71 -1.45
CA THR A 53 -32.42 28.06 -0.60
C THR A 53 -31.87 26.71 -0.12
N PRO A 54 -32.00 26.35 1.17
CA PRO A 54 -31.47 25.09 1.68
C PRO A 54 -32.17 23.90 1.02
N THR A 55 -31.41 23.10 0.27
CA THR A 55 -31.84 21.80 -0.26
C THR A 55 -32.10 20.83 0.87
N GLU A 56 -33.21 20.09 0.81
CA GLU A 56 -33.56 19.11 1.84
C GLU A 56 -32.52 17.99 1.95
N THR A 57 -31.96 17.81 3.14
CA THR A 57 -31.02 16.73 3.46
C THR A 57 -31.77 15.40 3.46
N ALA A 58 -31.39 14.48 2.57
CA ALA A 58 -31.96 13.14 2.53
C ALA A 58 -31.68 12.38 3.84
N THR A 59 -32.72 11.77 4.41
CA THR A 59 -32.60 10.83 5.54
C THR A 59 -31.66 9.68 5.17
N PRO A 60 -30.65 9.35 5.98
CA PRO A 60 -29.80 8.19 5.72
C PRO A 60 -30.64 6.91 5.78
N ALA A 61 -30.45 6.02 4.81
CA ALA A 61 -31.03 4.69 4.82
C ALA A 61 -30.46 3.85 5.98
N ASP A 62 -31.25 2.93 6.51
CA ASP A 62 -30.86 2.04 7.60
C ASP A 62 -29.52 1.35 7.33
N ALA A 63 -28.62 1.42 8.32
CA ALA A 63 -27.36 0.71 8.27
C ALA A 63 -27.63 -0.78 8.48
N GLU A 64 -27.34 -1.60 7.47
CA GLU A 64 -27.38 -3.06 7.56
C GLU A 64 -26.55 -3.53 8.77
N THR A 65 -27.19 -4.27 9.68
CA THR A 65 -26.49 -4.87 10.83
C THR A 65 -25.43 -5.84 10.32
N PRO A 66 -24.16 -5.75 10.74
CA PRO A 66 -23.14 -6.70 10.32
C PRO A 66 -23.57 -8.11 10.73
N THR A 67 -23.64 -9.02 9.75
CA THR A 67 -23.86 -10.43 10.01
C THR A 67 -22.62 -10.99 10.67
N GLU A 68 -22.74 -11.51 11.90
CA GLU A 68 -21.60 -12.11 12.60
C GLU A 68 -21.05 -13.30 11.80
N THR A 69 -19.80 -13.17 11.33
CA THR A 69 -19.07 -14.28 10.71
C THR A 69 -18.88 -15.39 11.75
N PRO A 70 -19.26 -16.65 11.45
CA PRO A 70 -19.20 -17.72 12.43
C PRO A 70 -17.75 -17.99 12.84
N THR A 71 -17.46 -17.87 14.14
CA THR A 71 -16.17 -18.31 14.69
C THR A 71 -16.05 -19.83 14.54
N PRO A 72 -15.06 -20.36 13.78
CA PRO A 72 -14.86 -21.79 13.67
C PRO A 72 -14.37 -22.36 15.01
N ALA A 73 -15.15 -23.26 15.59
CA ALA A 73 -14.79 -23.96 16.82
C ALA A 73 -13.89 -25.17 16.48
N SER A 74 -12.57 -24.96 16.51
CA SER A 74 -11.62 -26.07 16.34
C SER A 74 -11.56 -26.96 17.57
N ALA A 75 -11.89 -28.25 17.38
CA ALA A 75 -11.42 -29.31 18.25
C ALA A 75 -9.95 -29.63 17.92
N ASP A 76 -9.21 -30.17 18.90
CA ASP A 76 -7.84 -30.68 18.77
C ASP A 76 -6.72 -29.65 18.48
N GLY A 77 -6.44 -28.80 19.49
CA GLY A 77 -5.06 -28.51 19.95
C GLY A 77 -4.12 -27.63 19.11
N GLU A 78 -4.22 -27.63 17.78
CA GLU A 78 -3.39 -26.84 16.86
C GLU A 78 -4.32 -26.00 15.98
N THR A 79 -4.64 -24.79 16.45
CA THR A 79 -5.52 -23.87 15.74
C THR A 79 -4.77 -23.19 14.60
N SER A 80 -4.92 -23.74 13.39
CA SER A 80 -4.62 -23.03 12.15
C SER A 80 -5.92 -22.59 11.46
N PHE A 81 -5.87 -21.43 10.82
CA PHE A 81 -6.94 -20.88 10.00
C PHE A 81 -6.50 -20.78 8.54
N THR A 82 -7.43 -20.99 7.61
CA THR A 82 -7.21 -20.77 6.18
C THR A 82 -8.20 -19.70 5.72
N HIS A 83 -7.69 -18.73 4.97
CA HIS A 83 -8.42 -17.57 4.48
C HIS A 83 -8.32 -17.49 2.95
N ASP A 84 -9.33 -16.91 2.30
CA ASP A 84 -9.35 -16.73 0.86
C ASP A 84 -8.63 -15.42 0.42
N VAL A 85 -8.17 -15.37 -0.83
CA VAL A 85 -7.73 -14.09 -1.43
C VAL A 85 -8.93 -13.13 -1.52
N GLY A 86 -8.71 -11.90 -1.08
CA GLY A 86 -9.74 -10.86 -0.92
C GLY A 86 -10.37 -10.81 0.49
N GLU A 87 -10.24 -11.87 1.30
CA GLU A 87 -10.73 -11.92 2.68
C GLU A 87 -9.92 -10.98 3.60
N THR A 88 -10.60 -10.38 4.59
CA THR A 88 -9.96 -9.59 5.65
C THR A 88 -9.99 -10.37 6.95
N PHE A 89 -8.81 -10.61 7.54
CA PHE A 89 -8.66 -11.39 8.78
C PHE A 89 -7.66 -10.75 9.74
N THR A 90 -7.85 -10.98 11.03
CA THR A 90 -6.96 -10.45 12.08
C THR A 90 -6.11 -11.57 12.67
N VAL A 91 -4.82 -11.28 12.82
CA VAL A 91 -3.80 -12.19 13.33
C VAL A 91 -3.25 -11.65 14.64
N GLY A 92 -3.16 -12.52 15.65
CA GLY A 92 -2.68 -12.19 16.99
C GLY A 92 -3.76 -11.73 17.96
N GLU A 93 -3.40 -11.66 19.24
CA GLU A 93 -4.32 -11.43 20.37
C GLU A 93 -3.81 -10.29 21.28
N GLU A 94 -4.58 -9.95 22.32
CA GLU A 94 -4.17 -9.12 23.47
C GLU A 94 -3.34 -7.86 23.12
N GLY A 95 -3.83 -7.07 22.16
CA GLY A 95 -3.18 -5.82 21.75
C GLY A 95 -1.93 -6.00 20.86
N LYS A 96 -1.64 -7.21 20.37
CA LYS A 96 -0.62 -7.52 19.34
C LYS A 96 -1.25 -7.83 17.96
N GLN A 97 -2.52 -7.46 17.80
CA GLN A 97 -3.33 -7.68 16.61
C GLN A 97 -2.81 -6.89 15.41
N VAL A 98 -2.81 -7.55 14.24
CA VAL A 98 -2.64 -6.93 12.92
C VAL A 98 -3.70 -7.52 12.00
N THR A 99 -4.40 -6.67 11.25
CA THR A 99 -5.41 -7.11 10.29
C THR A 99 -4.82 -7.09 8.89
N TYR A 100 -4.99 -8.18 8.14
CA TYR A 100 -4.48 -8.37 6.79
C TYR A 100 -5.62 -8.57 5.80
N ARG A 101 -5.36 -8.17 4.56
CA ARG A 101 -6.14 -8.56 3.39
C ARG A 101 -5.18 -8.77 2.23
N ILE A 102 -5.06 -10.02 1.78
CA ILE A 102 -4.36 -10.32 0.52
C ILE A 102 -5.32 -9.92 -0.60
N ILE A 103 -4.98 -8.92 -1.39
CA ILE A 103 -5.90 -8.33 -2.37
C ILE A 103 -5.88 -9.13 -3.66
N GLU A 104 -4.69 -9.44 -4.14
CA GLU A 104 -4.43 -10.09 -5.41
C GLU A 104 -3.07 -10.80 -5.34
N LEU A 105 -2.91 -11.77 -6.24
CA LEU A 105 -1.65 -12.43 -6.54
C LEU A 105 -1.40 -12.24 -8.03
N THR A 106 -0.20 -11.81 -8.40
CA THR A 106 0.25 -11.76 -9.80
C THR A 106 1.60 -12.45 -9.94
N ARG A 107 1.99 -12.80 -11.16
CA ARG A 107 3.26 -13.46 -11.46
C ARG A 107 4.06 -12.73 -12.52
N ALA A 108 5.39 -12.83 -12.48
CA ALA A 108 6.27 -12.30 -13.52
C ALA A 108 7.62 -13.03 -13.57
N ASP A 109 8.24 -13.12 -14.75
CA ASP A 109 9.61 -13.61 -14.89
C ASP A 109 10.65 -12.52 -14.54
N GLN A 110 10.24 -11.25 -14.55
CA GLN A 110 11.10 -10.09 -14.28
C GLN A 110 10.35 -8.96 -13.56
N ILE A 111 11.04 -8.23 -12.68
CA ILE A 111 10.50 -7.06 -11.93
C ILE A 111 11.49 -5.89 -11.92
N GLY A 112 10.97 -4.68 -12.07
CA GLY A 112 11.69 -3.41 -12.23
C GLY A 112 11.70 -2.94 -13.68
N SER A 113 12.12 -1.69 -13.88
CA SER A 113 12.16 -1.03 -15.21
C SER A 113 12.94 -1.81 -16.28
N GLU A 114 12.60 -1.58 -17.55
CA GLU A 114 13.28 -2.14 -18.76
C GLU A 114 14.82 -2.15 -18.71
N VAL A 115 15.43 -1.15 -18.06
CA VAL A 115 16.90 -0.95 -18.00
C VAL A 115 17.53 -1.37 -16.66
N ASN A 116 16.72 -1.74 -15.67
CA ASN A 116 17.15 -2.13 -14.33
C ASN A 116 16.12 -3.06 -13.67
N PHE A 117 15.93 -4.23 -14.24
CA PHE A 117 15.08 -5.29 -13.69
C PHE A 117 15.89 -6.30 -12.87
N SER A 118 15.19 -7.20 -12.19
CA SER A 118 15.68 -8.49 -11.68
C SER A 118 14.96 -9.58 -12.45
N GLU A 119 15.62 -10.70 -12.73
CA GLU A 119 15.07 -11.90 -13.38
C GLU A 119 14.93 -13.00 -12.32
N ALA A 120 13.82 -13.74 -12.33
CA ALA A 120 13.55 -14.79 -11.36
C ALA A 120 14.41 -16.04 -11.62
N ASP A 121 14.87 -16.71 -10.56
CA ASP A 121 15.45 -18.06 -10.64
C ASP A 121 14.36 -19.10 -11.01
N GLY A 122 13.12 -18.88 -10.56
CA GLY A 122 11.93 -19.65 -10.94
C GLY A 122 10.86 -18.78 -11.59
N THR A 123 10.00 -18.17 -10.77
CA THR A 123 9.00 -17.18 -11.17
C THR A 123 8.74 -16.26 -10.00
N TYR A 124 8.64 -14.95 -10.20
CA TYR A 124 8.21 -14.06 -9.11
C TYR A 124 6.72 -14.19 -8.85
N LEU A 125 6.36 -14.58 -7.62
CA LEU A 125 5.03 -14.39 -7.05
C LEU A 125 4.98 -13.02 -6.37
N ILE A 126 4.10 -12.16 -6.84
CA ILE A 126 3.90 -10.81 -6.36
C ILE A 126 2.59 -10.78 -5.57
N VAL A 127 2.68 -10.36 -4.31
CA VAL A 127 1.56 -10.34 -3.37
C VAL A 127 1.23 -8.89 -3.05
N THR A 128 0.10 -8.41 -3.56
CA THR A 128 -0.45 -7.10 -3.18
C THR A 128 -1.35 -7.29 -1.97
N LEU A 129 -1.12 -6.53 -0.91
CA LEU A 129 -1.85 -6.66 0.34
C LEU A 129 -2.09 -5.31 1.04
N GLU A 130 -3.19 -5.26 1.77
CA GLU A 130 -3.48 -4.22 2.74
C GLU A 130 -3.24 -4.74 4.16
N VAL A 131 -2.56 -3.93 4.97
CA VAL A 131 -2.26 -4.24 6.37
C VAL A 131 -2.75 -3.08 7.24
N THR A 132 -3.65 -3.39 8.17
CA THR A 132 -4.24 -2.42 9.10
C THR A 132 -3.72 -2.66 10.51
N ASN A 133 -3.33 -1.58 11.19
CA ASN A 133 -2.85 -1.60 12.57
C ASN A 133 -3.95 -1.12 13.54
N PRO A 134 -4.72 -2.03 14.18
CA PRO A 134 -5.80 -1.66 15.11
C PRO A 134 -5.31 -1.18 16.49
N ARG A 135 -4.00 -1.08 16.71
CA ARG A 135 -3.39 -0.73 18.01
C ARG A 135 -3.27 0.78 18.22
N SER A 136 -2.97 1.15 19.47
CA SER A 136 -2.63 2.52 19.87
C SER A 136 -1.15 2.91 19.65
N GLU A 137 -0.33 2.00 19.13
CA GLU A 137 1.10 2.20 18.85
C GLU A 137 1.41 1.80 17.40
N ALA A 138 2.38 2.47 16.78
CA ALA A 138 2.81 2.15 15.41
C ALA A 138 3.48 0.77 15.35
N VAL A 139 3.41 0.11 14.19
CA VAL A 139 4.12 -1.16 13.96
C VAL A 139 4.89 -1.15 12.65
N GLU A 140 6.08 -1.74 12.64
CA GLU A 140 6.77 -2.12 11.41
C GLU A 140 6.05 -3.31 10.75
N PHE A 141 6.05 -3.37 9.41
CA PHE A 141 5.57 -4.55 8.69
C PHE A 141 6.33 -5.81 9.16
N PRO A 142 5.66 -6.88 9.62
CA PRO A 142 6.31 -7.97 10.36
C PRO A 142 6.98 -9.00 9.42
N ARG A 143 8.10 -8.59 8.83
CA ARG A 143 8.83 -9.32 7.75
C ARG A 143 9.17 -10.78 8.06
N LEU A 144 9.32 -11.13 9.34
CA LEU A 144 9.66 -12.49 9.78
C LEU A 144 8.44 -13.40 9.91
N ASN A 145 7.26 -12.80 10.10
CA ASN A 145 5.99 -13.49 10.31
C ASN A 145 5.14 -13.57 9.03
N PHE A 146 5.60 -12.99 7.92
CA PHE A 146 4.98 -13.07 6.60
C PHE A 146 5.88 -13.88 5.65
N ARG A 147 5.50 -15.13 5.36
CA ARG A 147 6.35 -16.12 4.65
C ARG A 147 5.52 -16.95 3.67
N LEU A 148 6.19 -17.67 2.77
CA LEU A 148 5.60 -18.82 2.10
C LEU A 148 6.00 -20.12 2.82
N LEU A 149 5.09 -21.08 2.80
CA LEU A 149 5.32 -22.48 3.10
C LEU A 149 5.08 -23.30 1.82
N THR A 150 6.09 -24.02 1.37
CA THR A 150 5.99 -25.00 0.28
C THR A 150 5.45 -26.34 0.79
N ASP A 151 4.96 -27.17 -0.13
CA ASP A 151 4.47 -28.52 0.13
C ASP A 151 5.51 -29.48 0.75
N ASP A 152 6.80 -29.32 0.40
CA ASP A 152 7.94 -30.01 1.02
C ASP A 152 8.31 -29.49 2.43
N GLY A 153 7.58 -28.49 2.94
CA GLY A 153 7.75 -27.94 4.29
C GLY A 153 8.86 -26.89 4.43
N ALA A 154 9.42 -26.39 3.32
CA ALA A 154 10.39 -25.30 3.36
C ALA A 154 9.73 -23.93 3.61
N TRP A 155 10.43 -23.09 4.38
CA TRP A 155 10.02 -21.72 4.68
C TRP A 155 10.78 -20.74 3.80
N GLN A 156 10.05 -19.93 3.03
CA GLN A 156 10.62 -18.85 2.23
C GLN A 156 10.18 -17.48 2.75
N ARG A 157 11.12 -16.53 2.78
CA ARG A 157 10.84 -15.10 3.01
C ARG A 157 10.74 -14.41 1.66
N PHE A 158 10.03 -13.29 1.61
CA PHE A 158 10.03 -12.46 0.42
C PHE A 158 11.44 -11.92 0.12
N ASP A 159 11.75 -11.83 -1.17
CA ASP A 159 13.05 -11.50 -1.70
C ASP A 159 13.20 -9.99 -1.76
N ARG A 160 14.05 -9.46 -0.87
CA ARG A 160 14.13 -8.03 -0.58
C ARG A 160 14.51 -7.19 -1.80
N GLU A 161 15.45 -7.67 -2.62
CA GLU A 161 15.91 -6.91 -3.79
C GLU A 161 14.84 -6.85 -4.90
N PRO A 162 14.27 -7.98 -5.39
CA PRO A 162 13.11 -7.95 -6.28
C PRO A 162 11.94 -7.13 -5.73
N SER A 163 11.63 -7.28 -4.45
CA SER A 163 10.57 -6.51 -3.78
C SER A 163 10.84 -5.00 -3.85
N GLN A 164 12.07 -4.54 -3.62
CA GLN A 164 12.42 -3.13 -3.74
C GLN A 164 12.43 -2.62 -5.19
N LYS A 165 12.61 -3.50 -6.19
CA LYS A 165 12.52 -3.12 -7.61
C LYS A 165 11.09 -2.83 -8.07
N VAL A 166 10.06 -3.31 -7.36
CA VAL A 166 8.64 -2.99 -7.64
C VAL A 166 8.40 -1.48 -7.73
N ASN A 167 9.02 -0.68 -6.85
CA ASN A 167 8.93 0.79 -6.87
C ASN A 167 9.51 1.45 -8.15
N SER A 168 10.08 0.67 -9.07
CA SER A 168 10.60 1.12 -10.37
C SER A 168 9.96 0.39 -11.56
N ASP A 169 8.95 -0.45 -11.32
CA ASP A 169 8.21 -1.20 -12.32
C ASP A 169 6.92 -0.44 -12.67
N ASP A 170 6.79 0.06 -13.89
CA ASP A 170 5.65 0.88 -14.30
C ASP A 170 4.37 0.08 -14.57
N ARG A 171 4.44 -1.26 -14.42
CA ARG A 171 3.31 -2.18 -14.49
C ARG A 171 2.64 -2.38 -13.12
N ILE A 172 3.26 -1.90 -12.03
CA ILE A 172 2.80 -2.12 -10.65
C ILE A 172 2.63 -0.76 -9.96
N ASP A 173 1.37 -0.29 -9.86
CA ASP A 173 1.00 0.98 -9.23
C ASP A 173 1.15 1.01 -7.69
N VAL A 174 1.70 -0.05 -7.08
CA VAL A 174 1.69 -0.29 -5.63
C VAL A 174 3.08 -0.56 -5.07
N GLU A 175 3.58 0.36 -4.24
CA GLU A 175 4.92 0.31 -3.62
C GLU A 175 5.12 -0.88 -2.67
N HIS A 176 6.38 -1.28 -2.48
CA HIS A 176 6.74 -2.35 -1.55
C HIS A 176 6.50 -1.99 -0.07
N ILE A 177 5.80 -2.86 0.66
CA ILE A 177 5.40 -2.66 2.07
C ILE A 177 6.43 -3.13 3.10
N GLY A 178 7.43 -3.93 2.72
CA GLY A 178 8.24 -4.66 3.68
C GLY A 178 9.17 -3.81 4.57
N ASP A 179 9.40 -2.53 4.23
CA ASP A 179 10.11 -1.54 5.08
C ASP A 179 9.14 -0.52 5.72
N ALA A 180 7.81 -0.70 5.61
CA ALA A 180 6.81 0.26 6.06
C ALA A 180 6.59 0.25 7.58
N THR A 181 6.27 1.43 8.11
CA THR A 181 5.69 1.62 9.46
C THR A 181 4.23 2.03 9.31
N ILE A 182 3.34 1.36 10.05
CA ILE A 182 1.89 1.52 9.98
C ILE A 182 1.42 2.20 11.27
N GLU A 183 0.92 3.42 11.15
CA GLU A 183 0.51 4.26 12.28
C GLU A 183 -0.74 3.72 13.00
N PRO A 184 -0.96 4.09 14.28
CA PRO A 184 -2.12 3.68 15.06
C PRO A 184 -3.45 3.93 14.35
N GLY A 185 -4.26 2.89 14.18
CA GLY A 185 -5.59 2.97 13.55
C GLY A 185 -5.57 3.22 12.02
N THR A 186 -4.42 3.05 11.36
CA THR A 186 -4.28 3.25 9.91
C THR A 186 -4.06 1.95 9.14
N SER A 187 -4.25 2.03 7.83
CA SER A 187 -4.00 0.95 6.86
C SER A 187 -2.88 1.35 5.89
N ALA A 188 -2.03 0.41 5.54
CA ALA A 188 -1.01 0.55 4.50
C ALA A 188 -1.28 -0.49 3.40
N LEU A 189 -1.40 -0.01 2.16
CA LEU A 189 -1.40 -0.83 0.95
C LEU A 189 0.03 -0.98 0.47
N GLY A 190 0.43 -2.17 0.03
CA GLY A 190 1.71 -2.35 -0.65
C GLY A 190 1.94 -3.77 -1.17
N THR A 191 3.15 -4.04 -1.63
CA THR A 191 3.56 -5.31 -2.26
C THR A 191 4.73 -6.00 -1.54
N VAL A 192 4.81 -7.32 -1.68
CA VAL A 192 6.03 -8.12 -1.46
C VAL A 192 6.20 -9.15 -2.58
N VAL A 193 7.44 -9.56 -2.85
CA VAL A 193 7.79 -10.48 -3.95
C VAL A 193 8.52 -11.71 -3.43
N PHE A 194 8.16 -12.89 -3.90
CA PHE A 194 8.87 -14.15 -3.64
C PHE A 194 9.36 -14.77 -4.95
N ASP A 195 10.59 -15.23 -5.02
CA ASP A 195 11.12 -16.02 -6.15
C ASP A 195 10.77 -17.50 -5.95
N VAL A 196 9.71 -17.98 -6.58
CA VAL A 196 9.11 -19.29 -6.26
C VAL A 196 9.36 -20.33 -7.35
N ASP A 197 9.51 -21.59 -6.91
CA ASP A 197 9.59 -22.75 -7.79
C ASP A 197 8.21 -23.02 -8.43
N PRO A 198 8.05 -22.89 -9.77
CA PRO A 198 6.77 -23.05 -10.44
C PRO A 198 6.23 -24.49 -10.39
N GLU A 199 7.04 -25.49 -10.04
CA GLU A 199 6.61 -26.89 -9.92
C GLU A 199 6.08 -27.25 -8.52
N LYS A 200 6.15 -26.34 -7.53
CA LYS A 200 5.72 -26.59 -6.14
C LYS A 200 4.45 -25.83 -5.77
N SER A 201 3.54 -26.50 -5.06
CA SER A 201 2.42 -25.80 -4.41
C SER A 201 2.90 -25.01 -3.19
N GLN A 202 2.41 -23.77 -3.04
CA GLN A 202 2.76 -22.90 -1.91
C GLN A 202 1.51 -22.35 -1.21
N ARG A 203 1.69 -21.92 0.04
CA ARG A 203 0.70 -21.15 0.80
C ARG A 203 1.40 -20.00 1.50
N LEU A 204 0.79 -18.81 1.49
CA LEU A 204 1.20 -17.74 2.39
C LEU A 204 0.90 -18.16 3.82
N TRP A 205 1.83 -17.85 4.72
CA TRP A 205 1.77 -18.12 6.14
C TRP A 205 2.03 -16.82 6.89
N ILE A 206 1.09 -16.49 7.77
CA ILE A 206 1.03 -15.23 8.51
C ILE A 206 0.81 -15.57 9.97
N THR A 207 1.72 -15.11 10.84
CA THR A 207 1.64 -15.37 12.29
C THR A 207 1.61 -14.11 13.14
N PRO A 208 1.14 -14.23 14.40
CA PRO A 208 1.17 -13.13 15.35
C PRO A 208 2.58 -12.59 15.59
N THR A 209 2.68 -11.28 15.84
CA THR A 209 3.94 -10.69 16.32
C THR A 209 4.13 -10.95 17.80
N GLY A 210 5.23 -11.60 18.19
CA GLY A 210 5.63 -11.82 19.59
C GLY A 210 5.84 -13.28 19.97
N GLU A 211 5.74 -13.60 21.27
CA GLU A 211 5.95 -14.95 21.83
C GLU A 211 4.78 -15.93 21.61
N ALA A 212 3.64 -15.45 21.10
CA ALA A 212 2.51 -16.30 20.74
C ALA A 212 2.67 -16.77 19.29
N GLU A 213 3.06 -18.02 19.10
CA GLU A 213 3.26 -18.62 17.76
C GLU A 213 1.95 -19.09 17.10
N MET A 214 0.83 -19.04 17.83
CA MET A 214 -0.49 -19.52 17.40
C MET A 214 -1.60 -18.50 17.74
N PRO A 215 -2.75 -18.52 17.03
CA PRO A 215 -3.06 -19.36 15.87
C PRO A 215 -2.23 -19.03 14.62
N GLU A 216 -1.98 -20.04 13.79
CA GLU A 216 -1.35 -19.84 12.46
C GLU A 216 -2.41 -19.45 11.43
N HIS A 217 -2.09 -18.57 10.49
CA HIS A 217 -3.01 -18.20 9.40
C HIS A 217 -2.38 -18.50 8.04
N PHE A 218 -3.16 -19.11 7.16
CA PHE A 218 -2.75 -19.49 5.81
C PHE A 218 -3.63 -18.82 4.75
N VAL A 219 -3.04 -18.44 3.62
CA VAL A 219 -3.77 -18.09 2.39
C VAL A 219 -3.25 -18.98 1.26
N PRO A 220 -4.10 -19.74 0.55
CA PRO A 220 -3.64 -20.58 -0.55
C PRO A 220 -3.21 -19.71 -1.73
N VAL A 221 -2.05 -20.02 -2.32
CA VAL A 221 -1.58 -19.34 -3.55
C VAL A 221 -2.29 -19.90 -4.79
N GLY A 222 -2.65 -21.19 -4.76
CA GLY A 222 -3.19 -21.91 -5.92
C GLY A 222 -2.08 -22.41 -6.84
N ASP A 223 -2.45 -22.85 -8.05
CA ASP A 223 -1.49 -23.22 -9.08
C ASP A 223 -0.92 -21.96 -9.76
N LEU A 224 0.40 -21.80 -9.77
CA LEU A 224 1.08 -20.62 -10.34
C LEU A 224 0.84 -20.41 -11.84
N SER A 225 0.27 -21.39 -12.54
CA SER A 225 -0.16 -21.28 -13.94
C SER A 225 -1.55 -20.66 -14.12
N GLU A 226 -2.35 -20.57 -13.05
CA GLU A 226 -3.67 -19.94 -13.03
C GLU A 226 -3.63 -18.48 -12.54
N ILE A 227 -2.50 -18.05 -11.97
CA ILE A 227 -2.26 -16.68 -11.51
C ILE A 227 -2.03 -15.74 -12.69
N GLU A 228 -2.60 -14.52 -12.61
CA GLU A 228 -2.46 -13.51 -13.65
C GLU A 228 -0.99 -13.07 -13.82
N GLU A 229 -0.52 -13.11 -15.05
CA GLU A 229 0.83 -12.71 -15.44
C GLU A 229 0.88 -11.20 -15.70
N LEU A 230 1.78 -10.48 -15.03
CA LEU A 230 2.07 -9.09 -15.37
C LEU A 230 2.55 -9.02 -16.82
N GLY A 231 1.94 -8.13 -17.60
CA GLY A 231 2.26 -7.97 -19.01
C GLY A 231 3.77 -7.76 -19.25
N GLY A 232 4.28 -8.32 -20.35
CA GLY A 232 5.65 -8.05 -20.79
C GLY A 232 5.84 -6.60 -21.26
N TYR A 233 7.10 -6.17 -21.26
CA TYR A 233 7.58 -4.97 -21.95
C TYR A 233 7.65 -5.21 -23.48
#